data_AF-A0A955CL77-F1
#
_entry.id   AF-A0A955CL77-F1
#
_cell.length_a   1.000
_cell.length_b   1.000
_cell.length_c   1.000
_cell.angle_alpha   90.00
_cell.angle_beta   90.00
_cell.angle_gamma   90.00
#
_symmetry.space_group_name_H-M   'P 1'
#
loop_
_entity.id
_entity.type
_entity.pdbx_description
1 polymer ?
#
loop_
_entity_poly.entity_id
_entity_poly.type
_entity_poly.pdbx_seq_one_letter_code
_entity_poly.pdbx_strand_id
1 'polypeptide(L)'
;MQSFRIPFHGACPPTAVLSPVFLLFLVLSCSFTTVHGDSPIGDDEARPRLPWQDAGAVIGKLAFIHGTIISVGHTQRVHFLDFSKDDRSAFTVVVFAEALSDFPQSLEQMYADKLIEVRGVVSLYAGSPQIVVSSPSQIRVLEQPPQRFLPPQFDVEVGSEITIASYNVENLFDGHDDPYRHDESTPAKPRQDIERFAAVLREVNADVLALQEVETRGYLQRFLDVVVPDLGYQHVVHFEGNDTRGIDVCLVSRVPVGKVTSLRHLQFPGPDGKDYSFQRDLLQVELVPSGGTPWEMWIVHLKSNSGGRDAAEPIRQAEARCLREQLDRRLQQDPNAAVIVCGDFNDSWESASLQTIVGSGDRMLQTGCFELPIDQRISY
;
A
#
# COMPACT_ATOMS: atom_id res chain seq x y z
N MET A 1 12.27 10.99 -1.27
CA MET A 1 12.32 9.52 -1.42
C MET A 1 13.74 9.11 -1.78
N GLN A 2 14.33 8.17 -1.06
CA GLN A 2 15.64 7.62 -1.40
C GLN A 2 15.41 6.34 -2.22
N SER A 3 16.03 6.24 -3.40
CA SER A 3 15.95 5.06 -4.27
C SER A 3 17.34 4.63 -4.75
N PHE A 4 17.56 3.34 -4.92
CA PHE A 4 18.81 2.80 -5.46
C PHE A 4 18.51 1.58 -6.35
N ARG A 5 19.45 1.29 -7.27
CA ARG A 5 19.35 0.18 -8.21
C ARG A 5 20.38 -0.90 -7.87
N ILE A 6 19.97 -2.16 -7.92
CA ILE A 6 20.88 -3.29 -7.71
C ILE A 6 20.90 -4.16 -8.97
N PRO A 7 22.08 -4.45 -9.56
CA PRO A 7 22.19 -5.37 -10.67
C PRO A 7 21.90 -6.81 -10.22
N PHE A 8 21.02 -7.51 -10.95
CA PHE A 8 20.67 -8.90 -10.65
C PHE A 8 21.58 -9.86 -11.41
N HIS A 9 22.30 -10.72 -10.69
CA HIS A 9 23.14 -11.77 -11.27
C HIS A 9 22.67 -13.14 -10.76
N GLY A 10 22.46 -14.09 -11.69
CA GLY A 10 21.99 -15.46 -11.40
C GLY A 10 22.95 -16.34 -10.60
N ALA A 11 24.08 -15.80 -10.15
CA ALA A 11 24.99 -16.37 -9.17
C ALA A 11 25.76 -15.22 -8.51
N CYS A 12 25.95 -15.27 -7.19
CA CYS A 12 26.72 -14.29 -6.44
C CYS A 12 28.21 -14.31 -6.85
N PRO A 13 28.83 -13.18 -7.23
CA PRO A 13 30.26 -13.00 -7.09
C PRO A 13 30.57 -11.99 -5.97
N PRO A 14 31.74 -12.09 -5.33
CA PRO A 14 32.19 -11.07 -4.38
C PRO A 14 32.42 -9.79 -5.19
N THR A 15 31.96 -8.65 -4.66
CA THR A 15 32.13 -7.29 -5.22
C THR A 15 31.28 -6.98 -6.46
N ALA A 16 30.10 -6.40 -6.24
CA ALA A 16 29.38 -5.65 -7.26
C ALA A 16 29.89 -4.19 -7.28
N VAL A 17 30.26 -3.70 -8.47
CA VAL A 17 30.61 -2.30 -8.73
C VAL A 17 29.34 -1.59 -9.20
N LEU A 18 28.95 -0.53 -8.50
CA LEU A 18 27.78 0.31 -8.77
C LEU A 18 28.07 1.27 -9.95
N SER A 19 27.08 1.51 -10.81
CA SER A 19 27.13 2.56 -11.85
C SER A 19 26.10 3.66 -11.56
N PRO A 20 26.50 4.93 -11.47
CA PRO A 20 25.59 6.03 -11.19
C PRO A 20 24.82 6.45 -12.45
N VAL A 21 23.49 6.51 -12.36
CA VAL A 21 22.62 7.18 -13.33
C VAL A 21 22.18 8.52 -12.74
N PHE A 22 22.60 9.63 -13.35
CA PHE A 22 22.13 10.97 -13.01
C PHE A 22 20.75 11.23 -13.63
N LEU A 23 19.76 11.68 -12.85
CA LEU A 23 18.48 12.16 -13.36
C LEU A 23 18.31 13.66 -13.10
N LEU A 24 18.04 14.40 -14.17
CA LEU A 24 17.81 15.83 -14.25
C LEU A 24 16.30 16.10 -14.08
N PHE A 25 15.90 16.97 -13.15
CA PHE A 25 14.50 17.35 -12.95
C PHE A 25 13.97 18.22 -14.09
N LEU A 26 12.91 17.77 -14.76
CA LEU A 26 12.07 18.61 -15.62
C LEU A 26 10.60 18.39 -15.24
N VAL A 27 10.04 19.31 -14.45
CA VAL A 27 8.63 19.29 -14.04
C VAL A 27 7.78 19.79 -15.22
N LEU A 28 7.11 18.87 -15.92
CA LEU A 28 6.00 19.18 -16.82
C LEU A 28 4.70 18.97 -16.05
N SER A 29 4.02 20.07 -15.72
CA SER A 29 2.70 20.05 -15.10
C SER A 29 1.63 19.66 -16.12
N CYS A 30 1.01 18.49 -15.93
CA CYS A 30 -0.27 18.17 -16.54
C CYS A 30 -1.36 18.28 -15.46
N SER A 31 -2.24 19.27 -15.60
CA SER A 31 -3.40 19.46 -14.73
C SER A 31 -4.53 18.52 -15.17
N PHE A 32 -4.88 17.55 -14.33
CA PHE A 32 -6.21 16.95 -14.34
C PHE A 32 -6.99 17.55 -13.17
N THR A 33 -8.06 18.28 -13.48
CA THR A 33 -9.02 18.77 -12.48
C THR A 33 -10.02 17.67 -12.19
N THR A 34 -9.71 16.80 -11.24
CA THR A 34 -10.73 16.14 -10.41
C THR A 34 -10.81 16.90 -9.09
N VAL A 35 -11.95 17.54 -8.84
CA VAL A 35 -12.26 18.15 -7.54
C VAL A 35 -12.56 17.01 -6.57
N HIS A 36 -11.51 16.37 -6.06
CA HIS A 36 -11.60 15.67 -4.79
C HIS A 36 -11.43 16.76 -3.72
N GLY A 37 -12.43 16.94 -2.84
CA GLY A 37 -12.28 17.83 -1.68
C GLY A 37 -11.13 17.37 -0.78
N ASP A 38 -10.88 18.10 0.31
CA ASP A 38 -9.82 17.79 1.30
C ASP A 38 -9.99 16.45 2.05
N SER A 39 -10.86 15.56 1.58
CA SER A 39 -11.23 14.31 2.25
C SER A 39 -10.24 13.16 1.95
N PRO A 40 -9.95 12.29 2.94
CA PRO A 40 -9.15 11.07 2.73
C PRO A 40 -9.79 10.14 1.68
N ILE A 41 -9.08 9.06 1.31
CA ILE A 41 -9.61 8.10 0.33
C ILE A 41 -10.85 7.43 0.92
N GLY A 42 -12.01 7.58 0.26
CA GLY A 42 -13.28 7.09 0.78
C GLY A 42 -13.38 5.56 0.81
N ASP A 43 -14.17 5.02 1.76
CA ASP A 43 -14.41 3.57 1.92
C ASP A 43 -15.00 2.89 0.69
N ASP A 44 -15.71 3.68 -0.10
CA ASP A 44 -16.33 3.22 -1.34
C ASP A 44 -15.36 3.24 -2.53
N GLU A 45 -14.27 4.02 -2.47
CA GLU A 45 -13.35 4.15 -3.60
C GLU A 45 -12.60 2.85 -3.88
N ALA A 46 -12.26 2.07 -2.86
CA ALA A 46 -11.57 0.77 -3.00
C ALA A 46 -12.51 -0.44 -3.15
N ARG A 47 -13.83 -0.24 -3.23
CA ARG A 47 -14.75 -1.37 -3.42
C ARG A 47 -14.59 -1.91 -4.85
N PRO A 48 -14.73 -3.24 -5.06
CA PRO A 48 -14.64 -3.82 -6.39
C PRO A 48 -15.60 -3.13 -7.35
N ARG A 49 -15.07 -2.65 -8.48
CA ARG A 49 -15.85 -2.14 -9.61
C ARG A 49 -15.75 -3.15 -10.75
N LEU A 50 -16.85 -3.84 -11.03
CA LEU A 50 -16.86 -4.97 -11.97
C LEU A 50 -17.94 -4.81 -13.03
N PRO A 51 -17.68 -5.27 -14.27
CA PRO A 51 -18.74 -5.41 -15.25
C PRO A 51 -19.75 -6.45 -14.76
N TRP A 52 -21.03 -6.30 -15.12
CA TRP A 52 -22.12 -7.15 -14.63
C TRP A 52 -21.92 -8.66 -14.86
N GLN A 53 -21.17 -9.04 -15.90
CA GLN A 53 -20.81 -10.43 -16.19
C GLN A 53 -19.97 -11.06 -15.08
N ASP A 54 -19.15 -10.25 -14.40
CA ASP A 54 -18.21 -10.69 -13.37
C ASP A 54 -18.80 -10.57 -11.96
N ALA A 55 -20.06 -10.12 -11.81
CA ALA A 55 -20.70 -9.89 -10.50
C ALA A 55 -20.71 -11.14 -9.62
N GLY A 56 -20.77 -12.33 -10.20
CA GLY A 56 -20.71 -13.60 -9.48
C GLY A 56 -19.42 -13.80 -8.66
N ALA A 57 -18.32 -13.14 -9.02
CA ALA A 57 -17.05 -13.23 -8.30
C ALA A 57 -17.06 -12.55 -6.91
N VAL A 58 -18.06 -11.70 -6.65
CA VAL A 58 -18.15 -10.88 -5.43
C VAL A 58 -19.45 -11.11 -4.64
N ILE A 59 -20.07 -12.28 -4.78
CA ILE A 59 -21.25 -12.66 -3.99
C ILE A 59 -20.95 -12.52 -2.48
N GLY A 60 -21.88 -11.91 -1.76
CA GLY A 60 -21.80 -11.61 -0.33
C GLY A 60 -21.05 -10.31 0.00
N LYS A 61 -20.48 -9.61 -1.00
CA LYS A 61 -19.69 -8.39 -0.80
C LYS A 61 -20.42 -7.16 -1.30
N LEU A 62 -20.18 -6.03 -0.63
CA LEU A 62 -20.51 -4.70 -1.14
C LEU A 62 -19.59 -4.38 -2.32
N ALA A 63 -20.17 -4.09 -3.48
CA ALA A 63 -19.45 -3.80 -4.72
C ALA A 63 -20.19 -2.76 -5.56
N PHE A 64 -19.51 -2.27 -6.59
CA PHE A 64 -20.08 -1.47 -7.67
C PHE A 64 -20.12 -2.33 -8.93
N ILE A 65 -21.31 -2.56 -9.46
CA ILE A 65 -21.51 -3.33 -10.68
C ILE A 65 -21.93 -2.40 -11.80
N HIS A 66 -21.29 -2.47 -12.96
CA HIS A 66 -21.59 -1.57 -14.06
C HIS A 66 -21.96 -2.28 -15.37
N GLY A 67 -22.74 -1.58 -16.19
CA GLY A 67 -23.18 -2.07 -17.50
C GLY A 67 -24.32 -1.24 -18.06
N THR A 68 -24.61 -1.46 -19.34
CA THR A 68 -25.75 -0.80 -20.00
C THR A 68 -27.03 -1.56 -19.66
N ILE A 69 -28.05 -0.85 -19.20
CA ILE A 69 -29.38 -1.44 -19.01
C ILE A 69 -30.01 -1.69 -20.36
N ILE A 70 -30.46 -2.92 -20.57
CA ILE A 70 -31.02 -3.40 -21.84
C ILE A 70 -32.54 -3.59 -21.76
N SER A 71 -33.08 -3.86 -20.57
CA SER A 71 -34.52 -3.85 -20.33
C SER A 71 -34.86 -3.42 -18.90
N VAL A 72 -35.99 -2.75 -18.77
CA VAL A 72 -36.61 -2.44 -17.48
C VAL A 72 -37.91 -3.24 -17.37
N GLY A 73 -37.88 -4.30 -16.58
CA GLY A 73 -39.01 -5.18 -16.34
C GLY A 73 -39.72 -4.84 -15.03
N HIS A 74 -40.96 -5.31 -14.86
CA HIS A 74 -41.63 -5.27 -13.57
C HIS A 74 -42.67 -6.36 -13.39
N THR A 75 -42.99 -6.62 -12.13
CA THR A 75 -44.14 -7.37 -11.64
C THR A 75 -44.94 -6.45 -10.72
N GLN A 76 -45.97 -6.99 -10.05
CA GLN A 76 -46.72 -6.20 -9.06
C GLN A 76 -45.86 -5.75 -7.85
N ARG A 77 -44.77 -6.46 -7.52
CA ARG A 77 -44.00 -6.22 -6.29
C ARG A 77 -42.55 -5.79 -6.52
N VAL A 78 -42.02 -6.07 -7.72
CA VAL A 78 -40.59 -5.94 -8.00
C VAL A 78 -40.37 -5.41 -9.39
N HIS A 79 -39.44 -4.47 -9.52
CA HIS A 79 -38.92 -3.94 -10.77
C HIS A 79 -37.49 -4.43 -10.98
N PHE A 80 -37.13 -4.69 -12.23
CA PHE A 80 -35.85 -5.24 -12.65
C PHE A 80 -35.18 -4.27 -13.62
N LEU A 81 -33.88 -4.02 -13.44
CA LEU A 81 -33.03 -3.42 -14.45
C LEU A 81 -32.07 -4.51 -14.93
N ASP A 82 -32.31 -5.01 -16.13
CA ASP A 82 -31.59 -6.14 -16.68
C ASP A 82 -30.47 -5.68 -17.63
N PHE A 83 -29.37 -6.40 -17.60
CA PHE A 83 -28.19 -6.16 -18.45
C PHE A 83 -28.12 -7.13 -19.64
N SER A 84 -29.06 -8.07 -19.74
CA SER A 84 -29.16 -9.09 -20.79
C SER A 84 -30.62 -9.33 -21.14
N LYS A 85 -30.93 -9.51 -22.44
CA LYS A 85 -32.30 -9.87 -22.90
C LYS A 85 -32.56 -11.37 -22.81
N ASP A 86 -31.52 -12.18 -22.97
CA ASP A 86 -31.66 -13.60 -23.31
C ASP A 86 -31.15 -14.54 -22.20
N ASP A 87 -30.48 -14.01 -21.19
CA ASP A 87 -29.90 -14.79 -20.09
C ASP A 87 -30.56 -14.47 -18.76
N ARG A 88 -31.42 -15.38 -18.27
CA ARG A 88 -32.09 -15.27 -16.97
C ARG A 88 -31.17 -15.57 -15.78
N SER A 89 -29.98 -16.11 -16.03
CA SER A 89 -28.94 -16.32 -15.01
C SER A 89 -28.02 -15.11 -14.84
N ALA A 90 -28.15 -14.11 -15.73
CA ALA A 90 -27.39 -12.87 -15.69
C ALA A 90 -27.66 -12.06 -14.42
N PHE A 91 -26.70 -11.19 -14.12
CA PHE A 91 -26.86 -10.20 -13.06
C PHE A 91 -28.04 -9.26 -13.34
N THR A 92 -28.83 -8.94 -12.31
CA THR A 92 -29.93 -7.97 -12.37
C THR A 92 -29.90 -7.00 -11.19
N VAL A 93 -30.40 -5.78 -11.40
CA VAL A 93 -30.75 -4.87 -10.30
C VAL A 93 -32.23 -5.04 -9.96
N VAL A 94 -32.53 -5.11 -8.67
CA VAL A 94 -33.87 -5.32 -8.14
C VAL A 94 -34.30 -4.11 -7.32
N VAL A 95 -35.46 -3.55 -7.64
CA VAL A 95 -36.10 -2.47 -6.86
C VAL A 95 -37.48 -2.94 -6.43
N PHE A 96 -37.73 -3.01 -5.12
CA PHE A 96 -39.06 -3.35 -4.62
C PHE A 96 -40.04 -2.20 -4.86
N ALA A 97 -41.31 -2.52 -5.14
CA ALA A 97 -42.35 -1.53 -5.42
C ALA A 97 -42.49 -0.48 -4.30
N GLU A 98 -42.25 -0.88 -3.06
CA GLU A 98 -42.27 -0.02 -1.86
C GLU A 98 -41.17 1.06 -1.88
N ALA A 99 -40.03 0.81 -2.53
CA ALA A 99 -38.93 1.77 -2.64
C ALA A 99 -39.13 2.79 -3.77
N LEU A 100 -40.11 2.59 -4.67
CA LEU A 100 -40.30 3.45 -5.83
C LEU A 100 -40.72 4.87 -5.46
N SER A 101 -41.32 5.09 -4.28
CA SER A 101 -41.67 6.42 -3.79
C SER A 101 -40.46 7.35 -3.64
N ASP A 102 -39.27 6.77 -3.47
CA ASP A 102 -38.03 7.52 -3.28
C ASP A 102 -37.35 7.88 -4.61
N PHE A 103 -37.88 7.40 -5.75
CA PHE A 103 -37.36 7.69 -7.08
C PHE A 103 -38.12 8.88 -7.70
N PRO A 104 -37.41 9.88 -8.24
CA PRO A 104 -38.04 11.11 -8.76
C PRO A 104 -38.79 10.90 -10.10
N GLN A 105 -38.47 9.83 -10.83
CA GLN A 105 -39.03 9.48 -12.14
C GLN A 105 -39.14 7.96 -12.26
N SER A 106 -39.81 7.47 -13.31
CA SER A 106 -39.87 6.03 -13.54
C SER A 106 -38.46 5.48 -13.83
N LEU A 107 -38.21 4.24 -13.38
CA LEU A 107 -36.91 3.59 -13.59
C LEU A 107 -36.53 3.50 -15.08
N GLU A 108 -37.53 3.34 -15.96
CA GLU A 108 -37.35 3.33 -17.41
C GLU A 108 -36.81 4.67 -17.92
N GLN A 109 -37.39 5.81 -17.50
CA GLN A 109 -36.88 7.14 -17.86
C GLN A 109 -35.48 7.41 -17.27
N MET A 110 -35.24 6.93 -16.06
CA MET A 110 -34.01 7.17 -15.35
C MET A 110 -32.84 6.35 -15.90
N TYR A 111 -33.05 5.11 -16.31
CA TYR A 111 -31.95 4.14 -16.51
C TYR A 111 -32.01 3.32 -17.80
N ALA A 112 -33.13 3.25 -18.53
CA ALA A 112 -33.19 2.47 -19.77
C ALA A 112 -32.16 2.98 -20.80
N ASP A 113 -31.48 2.04 -21.47
CA ASP A 113 -30.41 2.29 -22.46
C ASP A 113 -29.21 3.09 -21.94
N LYS A 114 -29.12 3.32 -20.63
CA LYS A 114 -28.01 4.04 -20.01
C LYS A 114 -26.98 3.07 -19.45
N LEU A 115 -25.72 3.45 -19.57
CA LEU A 115 -24.64 2.84 -18.79
C LEU A 115 -24.81 3.29 -17.34
N ILE A 116 -24.96 2.33 -16.44
CA ILE A 116 -25.06 2.60 -15.01
C ILE A 116 -23.94 1.91 -14.24
N GLU A 117 -23.70 2.41 -13.03
CA GLU A 117 -22.96 1.76 -11.95
C GLU A 117 -23.88 1.70 -10.74
N VAL A 118 -24.09 0.49 -10.21
CA VAL A 118 -24.95 0.24 -9.05
C VAL A 118 -24.12 -0.22 -7.85
N ARG A 119 -24.32 0.43 -6.71
CA ARG A 119 -23.69 0.10 -5.43
C ARG A 119 -24.61 -0.76 -4.57
N GLY A 120 -24.11 -1.90 -4.10
CA GLY A 120 -24.83 -2.71 -3.13
C GLY A 120 -24.17 -4.05 -2.86
N VAL A 121 -24.74 -4.81 -1.92
CA VAL A 121 -24.29 -6.17 -1.63
C VAL A 121 -24.76 -7.08 -2.76
N VAL A 122 -23.82 -7.76 -3.44
CA VAL A 122 -24.17 -8.75 -4.46
C VAL A 122 -24.68 -10.00 -3.76
N SER A 123 -25.92 -10.40 -4.04
CA SER A 123 -26.59 -11.56 -3.43
C SER A 123 -27.03 -12.53 -4.52
N LEU A 124 -27.28 -13.80 -4.15
CA LEU A 124 -27.87 -14.77 -5.06
C LEU A 124 -29.37 -14.86 -4.85
N TYR A 125 -30.13 -14.84 -5.95
CA TYR A 125 -31.55 -15.16 -5.96
C TYR A 125 -31.85 -16.14 -7.08
N ALA A 126 -32.41 -17.30 -6.73
CA ALA A 126 -32.69 -18.38 -7.67
C ALA A 126 -31.48 -18.80 -8.54
N GLY A 127 -30.25 -18.64 -8.02
CA GLY A 127 -29.00 -18.94 -8.73
C GLY A 127 -28.42 -17.78 -9.53
N SER A 128 -29.15 -16.67 -9.70
CA SER A 128 -28.67 -15.47 -10.41
C SER A 128 -28.12 -14.43 -9.43
N PRO A 129 -27.00 -13.76 -9.73
CA PRO A 129 -26.49 -12.67 -8.91
C PRO A 129 -27.40 -11.43 -9.05
N GLN A 130 -27.59 -10.67 -7.97
CA GLN A 130 -28.38 -9.44 -7.99
C GLN A 130 -27.90 -8.42 -6.97
N ILE A 131 -28.23 -7.15 -7.18
CA ILE A 131 -28.21 -6.11 -6.14
C ILE A 131 -29.63 -5.61 -5.91
N VAL A 132 -30.06 -5.60 -4.66
CA VAL A 132 -31.30 -4.92 -4.24
C VAL A 132 -30.99 -3.46 -3.96
N VAL A 133 -31.72 -2.57 -4.63
CA VAL A 133 -31.63 -1.12 -4.47
C VAL A 133 -32.88 -0.60 -3.75
N SER A 134 -32.65 0.22 -2.74
CA SER A 134 -33.71 0.92 -1.99
C SER A 134 -33.72 2.43 -2.25
N SER A 135 -32.68 3.01 -2.85
CA SER A 135 -32.59 4.45 -3.12
C SER A 135 -31.93 4.74 -4.47
N PRO A 136 -32.36 5.79 -5.20
CA PRO A 136 -31.69 6.21 -6.43
C PRO A 136 -30.22 6.58 -6.24
N SER A 137 -29.80 6.96 -5.02
CA SER A 137 -28.40 7.27 -4.69
C SER A 137 -27.44 6.08 -4.87
N GLN A 138 -27.96 4.85 -4.88
CA GLN A 138 -27.16 3.66 -5.16
C GLN A 138 -26.87 3.46 -6.65
N ILE A 139 -27.53 4.19 -7.55
CA ILE A 139 -27.37 4.02 -8.99
C ILE A 139 -26.83 5.32 -9.58
N ARG A 140 -25.65 5.25 -10.17
CA ARG A 140 -25.03 6.34 -10.93
C ARG A 140 -25.14 6.06 -12.42
N VAL A 141 -25.57 7.04 -13.20
CA VAL A 141 -25.44 6.98 -14.67
C VAL A 141 -24.02 7.41 -15.03
N LEU A 142 -23.34 6.62 -15.86
CA LEU A 142 -21.99 6.89 -16.33
C LEU A 142 -22.02 7.35 -17.79
N GLU A 143 -21.10 8.23 -18.15
CA GLU A 143 -20.89 8.63 -19.56
C GLU A 143 -20.07 7.59 -20.33
N GLN A 144 -19.16 6.89 -19.66
CA GLN A 144 -18.28 5.87 -20.25
C GLN A 144 -17.97 4.76 -19.24
N PRO A 145 -17.63 3.54 -19.70
CA PRO A 145 -17.24 2.45 -18.82
C PRO A 145 -16.05 2.84 -17.94
N PRO A 146 -15.97 2.36 -16.68
CA PRO A 146 -14.79 2.55 -15.86
C PRO A 146 -13.54 2.01 -16.57
N GLN A 147 -12.43 2.76 -16.49
CA GLN A 147 -11.15 2.27 -17.01
C GLN A 147 -10.67 1.09 -16.16
N ARG A 148 -10.49 -0.06 -16.80
CA ARG A 148 -9.91 -1.24 -16.16
C ARG A 148 -8.39 -1.12 -16.20
N PHE A 149 -7.78 -0.75 -15.08
CA PHE A 149 -6.33 -0.92 -14.89
C PHE A 149 -6.09 -2.38 -14.54
N LEU A 150 -5.70 -3.20 -15.51
CA LEU A 150 -5.09 -4.48 -15.20
C LEU A 150 -3.67 -4.17 -14.70
N PRO A 151 -3.28 -4.62 -13.49
CA PRO A 151 -1.90 -4.46 -13.07
C PRO A 151 -1.03 -5.16 -14.13
N PRO A 152 0.04 -4.52 -14.63
CA PRO A 152 0.97 -5.19 -15.52
C PRO A 152 1.45 -6.49 -14.84
N GLN A 153 1.49 -7.60 -15.59
CA GLN A 153 2.15 -8.80 -15.10
C GLN A 153 3.62 -8.46 -14.91
N PHE A 154 4.07 -8.50 -13.66
CA PHE A 154 5.43 -8.15 -13.32
C PHE A 154 6.26 -9.43 -13.18
N ASP A 155 6.79 -9.90 -14.30
CA ASP A 155 7.82 -10.93 -14.31
C ASP A 155 9.18 -10.22 -14.21
N VAL A 156 9.81 -10.26 -13.03
CA VAL A 156 11.22 -9.85 -12.90
C VAL A 156 12.06 -10.86 -13.66
N GLU A 157 12.53 -10.49 -14.84
CA GLU A 157 13.42 -11.36 -15.62
C GLU A 157 14.81 -11.44 -15.00
N VAL A 158 15.41 -12.63 -15.05
CA VAL A 158 16.78 -12.86 -14.57
C VAL A 158 17.76 -12.01 -15.37
N GLY A 159 18.31 -10.98 -14.74
CA GLY A 159 19.31 -10.06 -15.30
C GLY A 159 18.88 -8.58 -15.27
N SER A 160 17.64 -8.29 -14.88
CA SER A 160 17.14 -6.92 -14.74
C SER A 160 17.64 -6.24 -13.45
N GLU A 161 17.79 -4.91 -13.46
CA GLU A 161 17.98 -4.14 -12.23
C GLU A 161 16.68 -4.09 -11.42
N ILE A 162 16.76 -4.23 -10.09
CA ILE A 162 15.63 -3.98 -9.18
C ILE A 162 15.81 -2.60 -8.57
N THR A 163 14.75 -1.78 -8.62
CA THR A 163 14.70 -0.49 -7.95
C THR A 163 14.00 -0.62 -6.60
N ILE A 164 14.71 -0.27 -5.53
CA ILE A 164 14.17 -0.25 -4.17
C ILE A 164 14.08 1.19 -3.71
N ALA A 165 13.02 1.53 -2.99
CA ALA A 165 12.91 2.83 -2.38
C ALA A 165 12.37 2.78 -0.96
N SER A 166 12.84 3.72 -0.12
CA SER A 166 12.36 3.92 1.24
C SER A 166 11.74 5.31 1.37
N TYR A 167 10.59 5.39 2.03
CA TYR A 167 9.87 6.65 2.19
C TYR A 167 9.01 6.67 3.46
N ASN A 168 9.26 7.66 4.32
CA ASN A 168 8.32 8.04 5.37
C ASN A 168 7.18 8.83 4.70
N VAL A 169 5.95 8.31 4.81
CA VAL A 169 4.79 8.86 4.11
C VAL A 169 4.22 10.08 4.85
N GLU A 170 4.76 10.43 6.03
CA GLU A 170 4.25 11.46 6.93
C GLU A 170 2.77 11.21 7.26
N ASN A 171 2.51 10.14 8.00
CA ASN A 171 1.18 9.68 8.42
C ASN A 171 0.21 9.42 7.26
N LEU A 172 0.30 8.24 6.61
CA LEU A 172 -0.77 7.71 5.77
C LEU A 172 -1.90 7.14 6.65
N PHE A 173 -2.66 8.06 7.25
CA PHE A 173 -3.76 7.78 8.16
C PHE A 173 -5.10 8.03 7.49
N ASP A 174 -6.09 7.24 7.87
CA ASP A 174 -7.46 7.39 7.43
C ASP A 174 -8.28 8.31 8.36
N GLY A 175 -9.59 8.41 8.14
CA GLY A 175 -10.47 9.30 8.91
C GLY A 175 -11.23 8.61 10.04
N HIS A 176 -10.97 7.33 10.29
CA HIS A 176 -11.61 6.53 11.32
C HIS A 176 -10.72 6.44 12.55
N ASP A 177 -11.36 6.60 13.70
CA ASP A 177 -10.75 6.44 15.02
C ASP A 177 -10.61 4.93 15.34
N ASP A 178 -9.40 4.48 15.67
CA ASP A 178 -9.17 3.11 16.15
C ASP A 178 -9.32 3.05 17.69
N PRO A 179 -10.35 2.36 18.22
CA PRO A 179 -10.60 2.29 19.66
C PRO A 179 -9.50 1.58 20.47
N TYR A 180 -8.51 0.97 19.81
CA TYR A 180 -7.38 0.28 20.43
C TYR A 180 -6.06 1.04 20.32
N ARG A 181 -6.04 2.20 19.65
CA ARG A 181 -4.87 3.07 19.50
C ARG A 181 -5.15 4.45 20.09
N HIS A 182 -4.12 5.27 20.12
CA HIS A 182 -4.15 6.66 20.56
C HIS A 182 -3.88 7.59 19.37
N ASP A 183 -4.60 7.34 18.28
CA ASP A 183 -4.50 8.04 17.00
C ASP A 183 -5.41 9.28 16.92
N GLU A 184 -6.22 9.57 17.93
CA GLU A 184 -7.26 10.62 17.91
C GLU A 184 -6.70 12.04 17.67
N SER A 185 -5.40 12.21 17.86
CA SER A 185 -4.66 13.46 17.62
C SER A 185 -3.97 13.53 16.25
N THR A 186 -3.98 12.45 15.49
CA THR A 186 -3.38 12.35 14.16
C THR A 186 -4.46 12.57 13.11
N PRO A 187 -4.45 13.68 12.36
CA PRO A 187 -5.45 13.91 11.33
C PRO A 187 -5.25 12.95 10.15
N ALA A 188 -6.35 12.61 9.48
CA ALA A 188 -6.31 11.92 8.20
C ALA A 188 -5.42 12.65 7.19
N LYS A 189 -4.68 11.89 6.37
CA LYS A 189 -3.80 12.50 5.37
C LYS A 189 -4.64 13.25 4.33
N PRO A 190 -4.38 14.56 4.07
CA PRO A 190 -5.14 15.31 3.08
C PRO A 190 -5.00 14.72 1.68
N ARG A 191 -6.07 14.78 0.87
CA ARG A 191 -6.06 14.23 -0.49
C ARG A 191 -4.92 14.79 -1.34
N GLN A 192 -4.63 16.10 -1.22
CA GLN A 192 -3.55 16.73 -1.97
C GLN A 192 -2.19 16.07 -1.69
N ASP A 193 -1.91 15.71 -0.44
CA ASP A 193 -0.63 15.10 -0.06
C ASP A 193 -0.57 13.63 -0.48
N ILE A 194 -1.72 12.94 -0.49
CA ILE A 194 -1.86 11.59 -1.05
C ILE A 194 -1.52 11.60 -2.56
N GLU A 195 -2.05 12.57 -3.32
CA GLU A 195 -1.78 12.69 -4.76
C GLU A 195 -0.33 13.11 -5.04
N ARG A 196 0.28 13.94 -4.18
CA ARG A 196 1.72 14.24 -4.26
C ARG A 196 2.57 13.00 -4.03
N PHE A 197 2.23 12.21 -3.01
CA PHE A 197 2.90 10.94 -2.75
C PHE A 197 2.76 9.99 -3.95
N ALA A 198 1.56 9.87 -4.52
CA ALA A 198 1.34 9.08 -5.72
C ALA A 198 2.18 9.53 -6.92
N ALA A 199 2.33 10.85 -7.13
CA ALA A 199 3.19 11.38 -8.18
C ALA A 199 4.66 10.99 -7.98
N VAL A 200 5.17 11.07 -6.74
CA VAL A 200 6.52 10.62 -6.39
C VAL A 200 6.70 9.12 -6.66
N LEU A 201 5.72 8.29 -6.29
CA LEU A 201 5.79 6.85 -6.55
C LEU A 201 5.84 6.53 -8.05
N ARG A 202 5.11 7.27 -8.88
CA ARG A 202 5.14 7.11 -10.35
C ARG A 202 6.46 7.55 -10.96
N GLU A 203 7.05 8.62 -10.43
CA GLU A 203 8.34 9.12 -10.90
C GLU A 203 9.48 8.14 -10.55
N VAL A 204 9.50 7.65 -9.30
CA VAL A 204 10.52 6.69 -8.87
C VAL A 204 10.29 5.31 -9.48
N ASN A 205 9.02 4.91 -9.65
CA ASN A 205 8.58 3.65 -10.23
C ASN A 205 9.29 2.41 -9.64
N ALA A 206 9.53 2.41 -8.33
CA ALA A 206 10.24 1.34 -7.65
C ALA A 206 9.50 0.00 -7.76
N ASP A 207 10.27 -1.09 -7.67
CA ASP A 207 9.74 -2.46 -7.65
C ASP A 207 9.41 -2.91 -6.24
N VAL A 208 10.13 -2.35 -5.25
CA VAL A 208 9.91 -2.58 -3.83
C VAL A 208 9.96 -1.26 -3.06
N LEU A 209 8.95 -1.03 -2.23
CA LEU A 209 8.82 0.12 -1.35
C LEU A 209 8.90 -0.32 0.11
N ALA A 210 9.77 0.31 0.88
CA ALA A 210 9.76 0.29 2.34
C ALA A 210 9.13 1.59 2.84
N LEU A 211 7.91 1.53 3.37
CA LEU A 211 7.19 2.71 3.83
C LEU A 211 7.18 2.78 5.35
N GLN A 212 7.21 4.00 5.88
CA GLN A 212 7.06 4.31 7.31
C GLN A 212 5.85 5.25 7.51
N GLU A 213 5.30 5.25 8.72
CA GLU A 213 4.12 6.03 9.08
C GLU A 213 2.88 5.66 8.27
N VAL A 214 2.69 4.35 8.11
CA VAL A 214 1.43 3.78 7.62
C VAL A 214 0.63 3.31 8.83
N GLU A 215 -0.65 3.66 8.84
CA GLU A 215 -1.55 3.33 9.96
C GLU A 215 -2.06 1.89 9.88
N THR A 216 -2.71 1.55 8.76
CA THR A 216 -3.29 0.22 8.59
C THR A 216 -2.98 -0.37 7.22
N ARG A 217 -2.92 -1.71 7.19
CA ARG A 217 -2.89 -2.48 5.94
C ARG A 217 -4.05 -2.10 5.01
N GLY A 218 -5.24 -1.91 5.57
CA GLY A 218 -6.46 -1.67 4.80
C GLY A 218 -6.42 -0.34 4.05
N TYR A 219 -5.97 0.73 4.70
CA TYR A 219 -5.87 2.04 4.07
C TYR A 219 -4.72 2.10 3.06
N LEU A 220 -3.60 1.45 3.33
CA LEU A 220 -2.52 1.28 2.35
C LEU A 220 -3.00 0.53 1.10
N GLN A 221 -3.72 -0.59 1.27
CA GLN A 221 -4.26 -1.33 0.13
C GLN A 221 -5.23 -0.47 -0.70
N ARG A 222 -6.08 0.31 -0.02
CA ARG A 222 -6.98 1.27 -0.68
C ARG A 222 -6.21 2.31 -1.49
N PHE A 223 -5.11 2.85 -0.96
CA PHE A 223 -4.24 3.76 -1.71
C PHE A 223 -3.67 3.10 -2.98
N LEU A 224 -3.18 1.86 -2.87
CA LEU A 224 -2.64 1.13 -4.02
C LEU A 224 -3.69 0.86 -5.09
N ASP A 225 -4.90 0.45 -4.69
CA ASP A 225 -5.97 0.06 -5.61
C ASP A 225 -6.65 1.26 -6.27
N VAL A 226 -6.74 2.39 -5.57
CA VAL A 226 -7.50 3.56 -6.01
C VAL A 226 -6.62 4.62 -6.65
N VAL A 227 -5.49 4.92 -6.01
CA VAL A 227 -4.68 6.10 -6.35
C VAL A 227 -3.54 5.73 -7.28
N VAL A 228 -2.91 4.58 -7.09
CA VAL A 228 -1.77 4.10 -7.91
C VAL A 228 -1.95 2.68 -8.50
N PRO A 229 -3.13 2.29 -9.01
CA PRO A 229 -3.34 0.93 -9.54
C PRO A 229 -2.45 0.64 -10.75
N ASP A 230 -2.05 1.68 -11.48
CA ASP A 230 -1.13 1.62 -12.61
C ASP A 230 0.28 1.14 -12.23
N LEU A 231 0.68 1.28 -10.97
CA LEU A 231 1.99 0.84 -10.49
C LEU A 231 2.08 -0.66 -10.23
N GLY A 232 0.97 -1.40 -10.27
CA GLY A 232 0.98 -2.86 -10.32
C GLY A 232 1.58 -3.58 -9.11
N TYR A 233 1.60 -2.94 -7.93
CA TYR A 233 2.03 -3.61 -6.70
C TYR A 233 1.07 -4.73 -6.30
N GLN A 234 1.60 -5.92 -6.05
CA GLN A 234 0.79 -7.12 -5.77
C GLN A 234 0.91 -7.62 -4.33
N HIS A 235 1.99 -7.24 -3.65
CA HIS A 235 2.30 -7.72 -2.32
C HIS A 235 2.34 -6.56 -1.33
N VAL A 236 1.57 -6.68 -0.25
CA VAL A 236 1.60 -5.76 0.89
C VAL A 236 1.95 -6.58 2.13
N VAL A 237 2.92 -6.12 2.91
CA VAL A 237 3.33 -6.67 4.20
C VAL A 237 3.23 -5.56 5.23
N HIS A 238 2.37 -5.74 6.24
CA HIS A 238 2.13 -4.77 7.30
C HIS A 238 1.78 -5.53 8.57
N PHE A 239 2.35 -5.09 9.70
CA PHE A 239 1.97 -5.56 11.03
C PHE A 239 1.75 -4.38 11.94
N GLU A 240 0.72 -4.51 12.77
CA GLU A 240 0.49 -3.66 13.92
C GLU A 240 1.71 -3.66 14.85
N GLY A 241 2.42 -2.55 14.90
CA GLY A 241 3.62 -2.32 15.69
C GLY A 241 3.32 -1.86 17.12
N ASN A 242 4.38 -1.54 17.87
CA ASN A 242 4.29 -1.15 19.28
C ASN A 242 3.96 0.34 19.50
N ASP A 243 3.85 1.14 18.43
CA ASP A 243 3.59 2.58 18.56
C ASP A 243 2.14 2.80 18.96
N THR A 244 1.91 3.54 20.04
CA THR A 244 0.56 3.72 20.57
C THR A 244 -0.35 4.46 19.60
N ARG A 245 0.19 5.25 18.67
CA ARG A 245 -0.58 5.97 17.64
C ARG A 245 -0.85 5.14 16.39
N GLY A 246 -0.36 3.89 16.31
CA GLY A 246 -0.48 3.08 15.09
C GLY A 246 0.53 3.43 14.00
N ILE A 247 1.66 4.07 14.34
CA ILE A 247 2.71 4.37 13.37
C ILE A 247 3.50 3.10 13.05
N ASP A 248 3.24 2.52 11.88
CA ASP A 248 3.86 1.27 11.46
C ASP A 248 4.78 1.42 10.25
N VAL A 249 5.57 0.37 10.06
CA VAL A 249 6.40 0.15 8.87
C VAL A 249 5.80 -0.95 8.02
N CYS A 250 5.94 -0.83 6.71
CA CYS A 250 5.42 -1.83 5.79
C CYS A 250 6.29 -1.97 4.54
N LEU A 251 6.09 -3.09 3.85
CA LEU A 251 6.69 -3.34 2.54
C LEU A 251 5.58 -3.50 1.50
N VAL A 252 5.74 -2.81 0.38
CA VAL A 252 4.90 -2.98 -0.82
C VAL A 252 5.79 -3.44 -1.96
N SER A 253 5.39 -4.47 -2.70
CA SER A 253 6.26 -5.07 -3.72
C SER A 253 5.52 -5.58 -4.95
N ARG A 254 6.20 -5.46 -6.09
CA ARG A 254 5.90 -6.21 -7.32
C ARG A 254 6.60 -7.57 -7.35
N VAL A 255 7.67 -7.71 -6.56
CA VAL A 255 8.43 -8.95 -6.44
C VAL A 255 7.71 -9.87 -5.45
N PRO A 256 7.61 -11.19 -5.71
CA PRO A 256 7.00 -12.12 -4.77
C PRO A 256 7.63 -12.07 -3.38
N VAL A 257 6.79 -12.08 -2.36
CA VAL A 257 7.21 -12.09 -0.96
C VAL A 257 7.25 -13.52 -0.43
N GLY A 258 8.38 -13.89 0.17
CA GLY A 258 8.61 -15.16 0.85
C GLY A 258 8.33 -15.06 2.35
N LYS A 259 9.27 -15.55 3.17
CA LYS A 259 9.16 -15.51 4.63
C LYS A 259 9.12 -14.07 5.15
N VAL A 260 8.24 -13.83 6.10
CA VAL A 260 8.11 -12.54 6.79
C VAL A 260 8.24 -12.73 8.31
N THR A 261 9.02 -11.88 8.97
CA THR A 261 9.21 -11.91 10.42
C THR A 261 9.09 -10.50 11.00
N SER A 262 8.14 -10.30 11.90
CA SER A 262 8.04 -9.11 12.76
C SER A 262 8.84 -9.36 14.04
N LEU A 263 9.78 -8.47 14.36
CA LEU A 263 10.60 -8.55 15.57
C LEU A 263 10.19 -7.54 16.64
N ARG A 264 9.00 -6.92 16.51
CA ARG A 264 8.46 -5.97 17.50
C ARG A 264 8.45 -6.48 18.94
N HIS A 265 8.27 -7.79 19.15
CA HIS A 265 8.22 -8.41 20.48
C HIS A 265 9.60 -8.78 21.05
N LEU A 266 10.68 -8.54 20.29
CA LEU A 266 12.02 -8.78 20.78
C LEU A 266 12.32 -7.85 21.95
N GLN A 267 12.87 -8.42 23.02
CA GLN A 267 13.28 -7.68 24.21
C GLN A 267 14.80 -7.53 24.25
N PHE A 268 15.27 -6.34 24.61
CA PHE A 268 16.69 -6.00 24.69
C PHE A 268 16.95 -4.95 25.77
N PRO A 269 18.17 -4.87 26.33
CA PRO A 269 18.48 -3.93 27.40
C PRO A 269 18.36 -2.47 26.94
N GLY A 270 17.50 -1.73 27.61
CA GLY A 270 17.36 -0.29 27.50
C GLY A 270 18.45 0.48 28.24
N PRO A 271 18.49 1.81 28.06
CA PRO A 271 19.50 2.67 28.69
C PRO A 271 19.38 2.74 30.21
N ASP A 272 18.22 2.45 30.79
CA ASP A 272 17.96 2.41 32.24
C ASP A 272 18.13 0.99 32.84
N GLY A 273 18.61 0.03 32.04
CA GLY A 273 18.81 -1.37 32.44
C GLY A 273 17.53 -2.22 32.47
N LYS A 274 16.38 -1.68 32.08
CA LYS A 274 15.15 -2.46 31.90
C LYS A 274 15.09 -3.05 30.49
N ASP A 275 14.25 -4.06 30.31
CA ASP A 275 13.99 -4.59 28.98
C ASP A 275 13.09 -3.66 28.17
N TYR A 276 13.53 -3.35 26.96
CA TYR A 276 12.85 -2.53 25.97
C TYR A 276 12.51 -3.40 24.77
N SER A 277 11.55 -2.94 23.99
CA SER A 277 11.26 -3.46 22.66
C SER A 277 11.34 -2.33 21.64
N PHE A 278 11.39 -2.68 20.36
CA PHE A 278 11.31 -1.67 19.29
C PHE A 278 10.02 -0.87 19.46
N GLN A 279 10.09 0.46 19.36
CA GLN A 279 8.88 1.30 19.51
C GLN A 279 7.90 1.14 18.35
N ARG A 280 8.39 0.69 17.18
CA ARG A 280 7.58 0.35 16.00
C ARG A 280 7.76 -1.14 15.72
N ASP A 281 8.43 -1.48 14.63
CA ASP A 281 8.86 -2.85 14.33
C ASP A 281 10.28 -2.85 13.77
N LEU A 282 10.94 -4.00 13.89
CA LEU A 282 12.00 -4.40 13.00
C LEU A 282 11.42 -5.48 12.08
N LEU A 283 10.98 -5.05 10.90
CA LEU A 283 10.28 -5.91 9.96
C LEU A 283 11.26 -6.55 8.98
N GLN A 284 11.34 -7.88 8.98
CA GLN A 284 12.14 -8.66 8.03
C GLN A 284 11.24 -9.28 6.97
N VAL A 285 11.57 -9.07 5.71
CA VAL A 285 10.81 -9.58 4.56
C VAL A 285 11.78 -10.22 3.58
N GLU A 286 11.57 -11.49 3.26
CA GLU A 286 12.26 -12.16 2.17
C GLU A 286 11.54 -11.85 0.84
N LEU A 287 12.31 -11.46 -0.17
CA LEU A 287 11.87 -11.19 -1.54
C LEU A 287 12.38 -12.33 -2.41
N VAL A 288 11.49 -12.93 -3.19
CA VAL A 288 11.73 -14.15 -3.97
C VAL A 288 11.50 -13.86 -5.45
N PRO A 289 12.46 -13.20 -6.13
CA PRO A 289 12.35 -12.93 -7.55
C PRO A 289 12.32 -14.21 -8.38
N SER A 290 11.52 -14.22 -9.45
CA SER A 290 11.40 -15.36 -10.36
C SER A 290 12.76 -15.69 -11.00
N GLY A 291 13.30 -16.88 -10.70
CA GLY A 291 14.50 -17.39 -11.34
C GLY A 291 15.84 -16.85 -10.81
N GLY A 292 15.87 -16.10 -9.70
CA GLY A 292 17.15 -15.81 -9.05
C GLY A 292 17.12 -15.84 -7.53
N THR A 293 18.15 -15.26 -6.92
CA THR A 293 18.47 -15.49 -5.50
C THR A 293 17.55 -14.67 -4.59
N PRO A 294 16.89 -15.29 -3.60
CA PRO A 294 16.16 -14.56 -2.58
C PRO A 294 17.07 -13.64 -1.77
N TRP A 295 16.52 -12.52 -1.31
CA TRP A 295 17.21 -11.55 -0.48
C TRP A 295 16.24 -10.96 0.54
N GLU A 296 16.77 -10.31 1.57
CA GLU A 296 15.98 -9.83 2.70
C GLU A 296 15.99 -8.31 2.80
N MET A 297 14.81 -7.73 3.03
CA MET A 297 14.65 -6.34 3.48
C MET A 297 14.36 -6.30 4.97
N TRP A 298 15.15 -5.51 5.69
CA TRP A 298 15.00 -5.24 7.10
C TRP A 298 14.62 -3.78 7.26
N ILE A 299 13.35 -3.53 7.59
CA ILE A 299 12.75 -2.21 7.59
C ILE A 299 12.63 -1.71 9.03
N VAL A 300 13.03 -0.46 9.23
CA VAL A 300 12.95 0.21 10.54
C VAL A 300 12.26 1.57 10.46
N HIS A 301 11.68 1.97 11.59
CA HIS A 301 11.39 3.36 11.92
C HIS A 301 11.86 3.57 13.37
N LEU A 302 13.07 4.06 13.56
CA LEU A 302 13.69 4.15 14.89
C LEU A 302 13.09 5.30 15.72
N LYS A 303 13.44 5.36 17.01
CA LYS A 303 12.97 6.40 17.92
C LYS A 303 13.17 7.83 17.36
N SER A 304 12.08 8.60 17.29
CA SER A 304 12.11 10.00 16.84
C SER A 304 12.63 11.01 17.85
N ASN A 305 13.15 12.14 17.36
CA ASN A 305 13.62 13.30 18.13
C ASN A 305 12.49 14.20 18.67
N SER A 306 11.22 13.93 18.39
CA SER A 306 10.08 14.80 18.77
C SER A 306 9.98 15.10 20.28
N GLY A 307 10.45 14.18 21.14
CA GLY A 307 10.54 14.36 22.59
C GLY A 307 11.84 15.03 23.08
N GLY A 308 12.69 15.50 22.17
CA GLY A 308 14.03 15.99 22.44
C GLY A 308 15.10 14.92 22.20
N ARG A 309 16.21 15.32 21.57
CA ARG A 309 17.30 14.42 21.17
C ARG A 309 17.93 13.70 22.37
N ASP A 310 18.16 14.40 23.48
CA ASP A 310 18.82 13.83 24.66
C ASP A 310 18.07 12.63 25.27
N ALA A 311 16.73 12.64 25.20
CA ALA A 311 15.90 11.54 25.67
C ALA A 311 15.73 10.44 24.60
N ALA A 312 15.75 10.80 23.32
CA ALA A 312 15.56 9.89 22.21
C ALA A 312 16.81 9.05 21.88
N GLU A 313 17.99 9.67 21.91
CA GLU A 313 19.26 9.09 21.49
C GLU A 313 19.59 7.76 22.24
N PRO A 314 19.45 7.66 23.58
CA PRO A 314 19.77 6.42 24.28
C PRO A 314 18.84 5.24 23.91
N ILE A 315 17.58 5.55 23.60
CA ILE A 315 16.58 4.56 23.15
C ILE A 315 16.91 4.13 21.72
N ARG A 316 17.13 5.09 20.82
CA ARG A 316 17.53 4.83 19.43
C ARG A 316 18.80 3.99 19.37
N GLN A 317 19.77 4.28 20.23
CA GLN A 317 21.01 3.52 20.33
C GLN A 317 20.75 2.07 20.80
N ALA A 318 19.79 1.84 21.70
CA ALA A 318 19.41 0.48 22.12
C ALA A 318 18.75 -0.31 20.97
N GLU A 319 17.84 0.32 20.22
CA GLU A 319 17.23 -0.26 19.03
C GLU A 319 18.29 -0.60 17.95
N ALA A 320 19.24 0.33 17.70
CA ALA A 320 20.34 0.15 16.77
C ALA A 320 21.27 -1.02 17.16
N ARG A 321 21.62 -1.15 18.45
CA ARG A 321 22.39 -2.30 18.95
C ARG A 321 21.63 -3.62 18.74
N CYS A 322 20.35 -3.65 19.09
CA CYS A 322 19.52 -4.83 18.91
C CYS A 322 19.44 -5.26 17.43
N LEU A 323 19.21 -4.30 16.53
CA LEU A 323 19.23 -4.51 15.08
C LEU A 323 20.57 -5.09 14.62
N ARG A 324 21.70 -4.49 15.05
CA ARG A 324 23.04 -4.97 14.70
C ARG A 324 23.28 -6.41 15.19
N GLU A 325 22.86 -6.72 16.41
CA GLU A 325 22.95 -8.09 16.93
C GLU A 325 22.14 -9.09 16.11
N GLN A 326 20.93 -8.72 15.66
CA GLN A 326 20.14 -9.58 14.79
C GLN A 326 20.83 -9.80 13.44
N LEU A 327 21.37 -8.74 12.83
CA LEU A 327 22.13 -8.84 11.58
C LEU A 327 23.35 -9.75 11.73
N ASP A 328 24.09 -9.59 12.83
CA ASP A 328 25.25 -10.42 13.13
C ASP A 328 24.89 -11.89 13.28
N ARG A 329 23.77 -12.20 13.95
CA ARG A 329 23.26 -13.57 14.07
C ARG A 329 22.85 -14.12 12.71
N ARG A 330 22.17 -13.33 11.87
CA ARG A 330 21.73 -13.74 10.53
C ARG A 330 22.93 -14.08 9.63
N LEU A 331 23.96 -13.23 9.64
CA LEU A 331 25.19 -13.42 8.87
C LEU A 331 26.09 -14.54 9.44
N GLN A 332 25.98 -14.85 10.73
CA GLN A 332 26.63 -16.04 11.31
C GLN A 332 25.94 -17.34 10.87
N GLN A 333 24.61 -17.32 10.80
CA GLN A 333 23.81 -18.48 10.38
C GLN A 333 23.99 -18.78 8.89
N ASP A 334 24.06 -17.73 8.06
CA ASP A 334 24.40 -17.85 6.66
C ASP A 334 25.23 -16.63 6.20
N PRO A 335 26.56 -16.82 6.02
CA PRO A 335 27.48 -15.76 5.62
C PRO A 335 27.22 -15.18 4.22
N ASN A 336 26.38 -15.83 3.40
CA ASN A 336 26.05 -15.37 2.05
C ASN A 336 24.69 -14.66 2.00
N ALA A 337 24.05 -14.41 3.16
CA ALA A 337 22.77 -13.73 3.22
C ALA A 337 22.84 -12.35 2.56
N ALA A 338 22.03 -12.14 1.53
CA ALA A 338 21.86 -10.83 0.91
C ALA A 338 20.81 -10.04 1.72
N VAL A 339 21.28 -9.12 2.56
CA VAL A 339 20.41 -8.32 3.45
C VAL A 339 20.54 -6.84 3.13
N ILE A 340 19.40 -6.18 2.99
CA ILE A 340 19.27 -4.73 2.83
C ILE A 340 18.57 -4.21 4.07
N VAL A 341 19.21 -3.26 4.74
CA VAL A 341 18.62 -2.52 5.86
C VAL A 341 18.21 -1.14 5.37
N CYS A 342 16.95 -0.79 5.53
CA CYS A 342 16.42 0.50 5.09
C CYS A 342 15.29 0.96 5.99
N GLY A 343 14.83 2.19 5.77
CA GLY A 343 13.74 2.78 6.53
C GLY A 343 14.09 4.18 7.00
N ASP A 344 13.40 4.58 8.05
CA ASP A 344 13.65 5.84 8.72
C ASP A 344 14.44 5.60 10.01
N PHE A 345 15.70 6.00 10.01
CA PHE A 345 16.58 5.83 11.17
C PHE A 345 16.49 7.00 12.16
N ASN A 346 15.75 8.08 11.85
CA ASN A 346 15.60 9.29 12.66
C ASN A 346 16.93 9.94 13.10
N ASP A 347 18.00 9.77 12.32
CA ASP A 347 19.33 10.28 12.64
C ASP A 347 20.17 10.56 11.40
N SER A 348 21.31 11.23 11.61
CA SER A 348 22.29 11.48 10.55
C SER A 348 23.25 10.30 10.38
N TRP A 349 23.92 10.26 9.22
CA TRP A 349 24.89 9.23 8.89
C TRP A 349 25.98 9.06 9.97
N GLU A 350 26.52 10.16 10.49
CA GLU A 350 27.63 10.18 11.45
C GLU A 350 27.23 9.83 12.89
N SER A 351 25.93 9.64 13.15
CA SER A 351 25.42 9.37 14.50
C SER A 351 25.88 8.03 15.05
N ALA A 352 25.96 7.93 16.38
CA ALA A 352 26.36 6.69 17.05
C ALA A 352 25.42 5.53 16.70
N SER A 353 24.12 5.82 16.54
CA SER A 353 23.09 4.84 16.22
C SER A 353 23.31 4.23 14.83
N LEU A 354 23.50 5.06 13.80
CA LEU A 354 23.78 4.59 12.44
C LEU A 354 25.12 3.86 12.34
N GLN A 355 26.18 4.41 12.94
CA GLN A 355 27.49 3.77 12.93
C GLN A 355 27.47 2.40 13.62
N THR A 356 26.62 2.22 14.64
CA THR A 356 26.40 0.92 15.28
C THR A 356 25.77 -0.09 14.34
N ILE A 357 24.77 0.33 13.54
CA ILE A 357 24.09 -0.54 12.57
C ILE A 357 25.06 -0.94 11.46
N VAL A 358 25.78 0.04 10.89
CA VAL A 358 26.79 -0.17 9.86
C VAL A 358 27.84 -1.20 10.32
N GLY A 359 28.26 -1.09 11.58
CA GLY A 359 29.22 -2.02 12.17
C GLY A 359 30.63 -1.83 11.60
N SER A 360 31.48 -2.83 11.77
CA SER A 360 32.89 -2.80 11.33
C SER A 360 33.41 -4.20 10.98
N GLY A 361 34.60 -4.26 10.37
CA GLY A 361 35.24 -5.52 9.96
C GLY A 361 34.55 -6.19 8.77
N ASP A 362 34.69 -7.51 8.67
CA ASP A 362 34.23 -8.29 7.50
C ASP A 362 32.70 -8.34 7.33
N ARG A 363 31.94 -7.93 8.36
CA ARG A 363 30.47 -7.88 8.37
C ARG A 363 29.93 -6.45 8.38
N MET A 364 30.79 -5.47 8.06
CA MET A 364 30.38 -4.07 7.89
C MET A 364 29.41 -3.97 6.73
N LEU A 365 28.29 -3.27 6.94
CA LEU A 365 27.34 -3.01 5.86
C LEU A 365 27.92 -2.01 4.86
N GLN A 366 27.72 -2.28 3.59
CA GLN A 366 27.91 -1.29 2.54
C GLN A 366 26.69 -0.37 2.50
N THR A 367 26.89 0.89 2.13
CA THR A 367 25.80 1.87 2.03
C THR A 367 25.72 2.42 0.62
N GLY A 368 24.51 2.46 0.07
CA GLY A 368 24.21 3.22 -1.16
C GLY A 368 24.04 4.72 -0.91
N CYS A 369 23.99 5.15 0.37
CA CYS A 369 23.76 6.54 0.74
C CYS A 369 24.88 7.48 0.28
N PHE A 370 26.09 6.95 0.03
CA PHE A 370 27.21 7.75 -0.46
C PHE A 370 27.08 8.20 -1.92
N GLU A 371 26.10 7.69 -2.67
CA GLU A 371 25.78 8.18 -4.01
C GLU A 371 24.96 9.48 -3.97
N LEU A 372 24.37 9.83 -2.82
CA LEU A 372 23.64 11.08 -2.62
C LEU A 372 24.57 12.21 -2.13
N PRO A 373 24.32 13.49 -2.49
CA PRO A 373 24.97 14.65 -1.86
C PRO A 373 24.79 14.65 -0.33
N ILE A 374 25.79 15.11 0.44
CA ILE A 374 25.79 15.06 1.92
C ILE A 374 24.55 15.70 2.54
N ASP A 375 24.11 16.83 2.00
CA ASP A 375 22.91 17.57 2.40
C ASP A 375 21.59 16.83 2.12
N GLN A 376 21.65 15.76 1.33
CA GLN A 376 20.52 14.88 0.99
C GLN A 376 20.61 13.51 1.69
N ARG A 377 21.69 13.24 2.43
CA ARG A 377 21.87 12.02 3.24
C ARG A 377 21.21 12.16 4.62
N ILE A 378 19.99 12.71 4.63
CA ILE A 378 19.23 12.94 5.84
C ILE A 378 18.11 11.90 5.90
N SER A 379 18.07 11.14 6.99
CA SER A 379 16.85 10.50 7.47
C SER A 379 16.18 11.52 8.38
N TYR A 380 14.89 11.79 8.17
CA TYR A 380 14.16 12.83 8.91
C TYR A 380 13.86 12.41 10.35
#